data_AF-A0A7V8F365-F1
#
_entry.id   AF-A0A7V8F365-F1
#
_cell.length_a   1.000
_cell.length_b   1.000
_cell.length_c   1.000
_cell.angle_alpha   90.00
_cell.angle_beta   90.00
_cell.angle_gamma   90.00
#
_symmetry.space_group_name_H-M   'P 1'
#
loop_
_entity.id
_entity.type
_entity.pdbx_description
1 polymer ?
#
loop_
_entity_poly.entity_id
_entity_poly.type
_entity_poly.pdbx_seq_one_letter_code
_entity_poly.pdbx_strand_id
1 'polypeptide(L)'
;MNRIFIVSAVLLLAACGKPDPSKTIESVESLVANPERLRELRAACKADHAKIGDAQCNAVAEATRRRFFGSGGPKYTPPASPPGGFWQEDAPKAASPAPPAPATPKDSP
;
A
#
# COMPACT_ATOMS: atom_id res chain seq x y z
N MET A 1 -19.06 -22.52 34.16
CA MET A 1 -19.03 -23.24 32.86
C MET A 1 -19.21 -22.32 31.64
N ASN A 2 -19.91 -21.18 31.71
CA ASN A 2 -20.08 -20.26 30.55
C ASN A 2 -18.85 -19.42 30.15
N ARG A 3 -17.88 -19.19 31.05
CA ARG A 3 -16.70 -18.37 30.72
C ARG A 3 -15.71 -19.07 29.78
N ILE A 4 -15.64 -20.40 29.85
CA ILE A 4 -14.75 -21.21 29.01
C ILE A 4 -15.22 -21.17 27.55
N PHE A 5 -16.53 -21.17 27.32
CA PHE A 5 -17.14 -21.05 25.99
C PHE A 5 -16.87 -19.69 25.33
N ILE A 6 -16.78 -18.60 26.11
CA ILE A 6 -16.45 -17.28 25.57
C ILE A 6 -14.98 -17.23 25.14
N VAL A 7 -14.08 -17.82 25.93
CA VAL A 7 -12.64 -17.87 25.61
C VAL A 7 -12.37 -18.73 24.37
N SER A 8 -13.05 -19.87 24.22
CA SER A 8 -12.91 -20.72 23.03
C SER A 8 -13.47 -20.07 21.77
N ALA A 9 -14.60 -19.36 21.89
CA ALA A 9 -15.18 -18.62 20.76
C ALA A 9 -14.23 -17.53 20.25
N VAL A 10 -13.62 -16.73 21.13
CA VAL A 10 -12.64 -15.70 20.72
C VAL A 10 -11.42 -16.31 20.01
N LEU A 11 -10.96 -17.49 20.45
CA LEU A 11 -9.85 -18.20 19.83
C LEU A 11 -10.20 -18.73 18.42
N LEU A 12 -11.44 -19.21 18.24
CA LEU A 12 -11.96 -19.67 16.94
C LEU A 12 -12.23 -18.50 15.97
N LEU A 13 -12.71 -17.35 16.46
CA LEU A 13 -12.83 -16.13 15.64
C LEU A 13 -11.47 -15.57 15.22
N ALA A 14 -10.43 -15.69 16.06
CA ALA A 14 -9.07 -15.35 15.67
C ALA A 14 -8.48 -16.30 14.60
N ALA A 15 -9.00 -17.54 14.51
CA ALA A 15 -8.63 -18.52 13.48
C ALA A 15 -9.46 -18.39 12.19
N CYS A 16 -10.66 -17.83 12.26
CA CYS A 16 -11.52 -17.54 11.10
C CYS A 16 -11.32 -16.11 10.55
N GLY A 17 -10.19 -15.47 10.87
CA GLY A 17 -9.94 -14.07 10.51
C GLY A 17 -8.53 -13.56 10.77
N LYS A 18 -7.53 -14.43 10.93
CA LYS A 18 -6.11 -14.05 10.78
C LYS A 18 -5.60 -14.68 9.50
N PRO A 19 -5.60 -13.94 8.38
CA PRO A 19 -4.86 -14.42 7.24
C PRO A 19 -3.40 -14.52 7.68
N ASP A 20 -2.78 -15.65 7.38
CA ASP A 20 -1.39 -15.92 7.68
C ASP A 20 -0.55 -14.74 7.14
N PRO A 21 0.07 -13.91 8.01
CA PRO A 21 0.70 -12.66 7.59
C PRO A 21 1.89 -12.90 6.64
N SER A 22 2.31 -14.17 6.48
CA SER A 22 3.36 -14.57 5.57
C SER A 22 2.89 -14.96 4.16
N LYS A 23 1.60 -15.26 3.96
CA LYS A 23 1.08 -15.81 2.68
C LYS A 23 0.08 -14.93 1.96
N THR A 24 -0.55 -13.99 2.65
CA THR A 24 -1.43 -13.00 2.01
C THR A 24 -0.78 -11.63 2.13
N ILE A 25 -0.59 -10.96 0.99
CA ILE A 25 -0.08 -9.59 0.97
C ILE A 25 -1.00 -8.71 1.83
N GLU A 26 -0.45 -8.07 2.86
CA GLU A 26 -1.18 -7.10 3.67
C GLU A 26 -1.57 -5.90 2.79
N SER A 27 -2.85 -5.51 2.84
CA SER A 27 -3.40 -4.48 1.97
C SER A 27 -2.91 -3.08 2.35
N VAL A 28 -2.72 -2.25 1.33
CA VAL A 28 -2.21 -0.88 1.48
C VAL A 28 -3.05 -0.07 2.47
N GLU A 29 -4.37 -0.22 2.43
CA GLU A 29 -5.31 0.46 3.32
C GLU A 29 -5.11 0.04 4.79
N SER A 30 -4.87 -1.25 5.04
CA SER A 30 -4.59 -1.78 6.39
C SER A 30 -3.26 -1.22 6.93
N LEU A 31 -2.22 -1.19 6.08
CA LEU A 31 -0.91 -0.63 6.44
C LEU A 31 -0.94 0.89 6.66
N VAL A 32 -1.79 1.61 5.92
CA VAL A 32 -1.99 3.06 6.12
C VAL A 32 -2.64 3.33 7.48
N ALA A 33 -3.62 2.51 7.87
CA ALA A 33 -4.30 2.58 9.14
C ALA A 33 -3.41 2.15 10.33
N ASN A 34 -2.47 1.23 10.11
CA ASN A 34 -1.61 0.65 11.15
C ASN A 34 -0.12 1.01 10.97
N PRO A 35 0.34 2.18 11.48
CA PRO A 35 1.72 2.65 11.29
C PRO A 35 2.79 1.76 11.92
N GLU A 36 2.51 1.13 13.06
CA GLU A 36 3.48 0.30 13.75
C GLU A 36 3.80 -0.96 12.92
N ARG A 37 2.77 -1.61 12.36
CA ARG A 37 2.93 -2.76 11.44
C ARG A 37 3.67 -2.38 10.16
N LEU A 38 3.38 -1.19 9.62
CA LEU A 38 4.08 -0.66 8.46
C LEU A 38 5.59 -0.46 8.72
N ARG A 39 5.96 0.01 9.92
CA ARG A 39 7.38 0.17 10.30
C ARG A 39 8.10 -1.16 10.42
N GLU A 40 7.48 -2.16 11.05
CA GLU A 40 8.02 -3.52 11.17
C GLU A 40 8.26 -4.14 9.79
N LEU A 41 7.25 -4.11 8.91
CA LEU A 41 7.36 -4.65 7.56
C LEU A 41 8.40 -3.89 6.72
N ARG A 42 8.53 -2.57 6.90
CA ARG A 42 9.58 -1.79 6.25
C ARG A 42 10.99 -2.19 6.70
N ALA A 43 11.17 -2.52 7.99
CA ALA A 43 12.43 -3.04 8.49
C ALA A 43 12.70 -4.46 7.93
N ALA A 44 11.67 -5.31 7.89
CA ALA A 44 11.76 -6.65 7.33
C ALA A 44 12.13 -6.65 5.84
N CYS A 45 11.48 -5.79 5.04
CA CYS A 45 11.80 -5.61 3.61
C CYS A 45 13.23 -5.14 3.35
N LYS A 46 13.81 -4.35 4.27
CA LYS A 46 15.22 -3.93 4.19
C LYS A 46 16.17 -5.07 4.55
N ALA A 47 15.78 -5.91 5.49
CA ALA A 47 16.60 -7.02 5.97
C ALA A 47 16.64 -8.16 4.95
N ASP A 48 15.49 -8.55 4.41
CA ASP A 48 15.39 -9.67 3.46
C ASP A 48 14.16 -9.56 2.55
N HIS A 49 14.32 -8.85 1.44
CA HIS A 49 13.28 -8.67 0.43
C HIS A 49 12.82 -9.99 -0.20
N ALA A 50 13.75 -10.93 -0.41
CA ALA A 50 13.47 -12.21 -1.06
C ALA A 50 12.56 -13.10 -0.19
N LYS A 51 12.70 -13.04 1.13
CA LYS A 51 11.83 -13.75 2.07
C LYS A 51 10.43 -13.15 2.19
N ILE A 52 10.31 -11.82 2.13
CA ILE A 52 9.03 -11.11 2.28
C ILE A 52 8.24 -11.09 0.96
N GLY A 53 8.96 -11.02 -0.16
CA GLY A 53 8.40 -10.95 -1.51
C GLY A 53 8.19 -9.51 -2.00
N ASP A 54 8.50 -9.29 -3.28
CA ASP A 54 8.47 -7.96 -3.91
C ASP A 54 7.09 -7.30 -3.82
N ALA A 55 6.03 -8.11 -3.94
CA ALA A 55 4.65 -7.62 -3.91
C ALA A 55 4.28 -7.03 -2.53
N GLN A 56 4.73 -7.65 -1.44
CA GLN A 56 4.49 -7.15 -0.08
C GLN A 56 5.29 -5.88 0.20
N CYS A 57 6.55 -5.84 -0.24
CA CYS A 57 7.39 -4.66 -0.06
C CYS A 57 6.95 -3.48 -0.94
N ASN A 58 6.39 -3.74 -2.12
CA ASN A 58 5.72 -2.74 -2.94
C ASN A 58 4.47 -2.18 -2.24
N ALA A 59 3.65 -3.03 -1.64
CA ALA A 59 2.49 -2.57 -0.85
C ALA A 59 2.91 -1.70 0.36
N VAL A 60 4.01 -2.05 1.05
CA VAL A 60 4.61 -1.25 2.13
C VAL A 60 5.11 0.10 1.61
N ALA A 61 5.75 0.13 0.44
CA ALA A 61 6.22 1.36 -0.19
C ALA A 61 5.03 2.27 -0.57
N GLU A 62 3.97 1.70 -1.12
CA GLU A 62 2.76 2.42 -1.48
C GLU A 62 2.04 2.96 -0.23
N ALA A 63 1.85 2.15 0.80
CA ALA A 63 1.24 2.58 2.05
C ALA A 63 2.03 3.72 2.69
N THR A 64 3.36 3.63 2.64
CA THR A 64 4.23 4.74 3.06
C THR A 64 3.96 5.99 2.21
N ARG A 65 3.98 5.87 0.87
CA ARG A 65 3.72 6.98 -0.05
C ARG A 65 2.36 7.63 0.23
N ARG A 66 1.29 6.85 0.37
CA ARG A 66 -0.07 7.34 0.66
C ARG A 66 -0.16 8.06 2.01
N ARG A 67 0.57 7.62 3.04
CA ARG A 67 0.63 8.35 4.32
C ARG A 67 1.33 9.70 4.21
N PHE A 68 2.37 9.80 3.37
CA PHE A 68 3.13 11.04 3.21
C PHE A 68 2.49 12.04 2.24
N PHE A 69 1.99 11.57 1.10
CA PHE A 69 1.43 12.43 0.05
C PHE A 69 -0.11 12.50 0.08
N GLY A 70 -0.77 11.70 0.92
CA GLY A 70 -2.21 11.48 0.84
C GLY A 70 -2.62 10.80 -0.48
N SER A 71 -3.92 10.81 -0.77
CA SER A 71 -4.47 10.36 -2.05
C SER A 71 -4.22 11.34 -3.20
N GLY A 72 -3.71 12.54 -2.90
CA GLY A 72 -3.64 13.69 -3.82
C GLY A 72 -2.41 13.74 -4.73
N GLY A 73 -1.55 12.71 -4.69
CA GLY A 73 -0.34 12.65 -5.52
C GLY A 73 0.69 13.74 -5.22
N PRO A 74 1.81 13.78 -5.98
CA PRO A 74 2.81 14.82 -5.84
C PRO A 74 2.22 16.19 -6.22
N LYS A 75 2.40 17.19 -5.35
CA LYS A 75 1.99 18.60 -5.59
C LYS A 75 2.84 19.31 -6.65
N TYR A 76 3.96 18.70 -7.03
CA TYR A 76 4.85 19.21 -8.06
C TYR A 76 4.56 18.50 -9.39
N THR A 77 4.28 19.28 -10.42
CA THR A 77 4.20 18.80 -11.80
C THR A 77 5.59 18.86 -12.43
N PRO A 78 6.22 17.73 -12.76
CA PRO A 78 7.52 17.73 -13.43
C PRO A 78 7.40 18.39 -14.82
N PRO A 79 8.46 19.05 -15.31
CA PRO A 79 8.48 19.59 -16.67
C PRO A 79 8.31 18.47 -17.69
N ALA A 80 7.67 18.80 -18.82
CA ALA A 80 7.35 17.84 -19.89
C ALA A 80 8.58 17.22 -20.56
N SER A 81 9.77 17.77 -20.32
CA SER A 81 11.02 17.23 -20.82
C SER A 81 12.05 17.26 -19.69
N PRO A 82 12.77 16.16 -19.43
CA PRO A 82 13.88 16.18 -18.50
C PRO A 82 14.92 17.20 -18.99
N PRO A 83 15.66 17.86 -18.08
CA PRO A 83 16.75 18.75 -18.48
C PRO A 83 17.73 17.95 -19.32
N GLY A 84 17.88 18.32 -20.59
CA GLY A 84 18.68 17.60 -21.57
C GLY A 84 20.10 17.40 -21.07
N GLY A 85 20.40 16.20 -20.61
CA GLY A 85 21.72 15.82 -20.13
C GLY A 85 21.89 14.32 -20.20
N PHE A 86 22.71 13.87 -21.15
CA PHE A 86 23.47 12.60 -21.32
C PHE A 86 22.86 11.23 -20.91
N TRP A 87 21.74 11.15 -20.21
CA TRP A 87 21.15 9.92 -19.65
C TRP A 87 19.76 9.63 -20.22
N GLN A 88 19.42 10.13 -21.41
CA GLN A 88 18.04 10.09 -21.93
C GLN A 88 17.77 9.07 -23.04
N GLU A 89 18.76 8.31 -23.49
CA GLU A 89 18.58 7.49 -24.69
C GLU A 89 17.67 6.25 -24.53
N ASP A 90 17.41 5.74 -23.30
CA ASP A 90 16.77 4.42 -23.15
C ASP A 90 15.47 4.39 -22.30
N ALA A 91 14.87 5.53 -21.95
CA ALA A 91 13.70 5.53 -21.08
C ALA A 91 12.39 5.23 -21.86
N PRO A 92 11.69 4.09 -21.63
CA PRO A 92 10.36 3.90 -22.18
C PRO A 92 9.42 4.95 -21.57
N LYS A 93 8.64 5.59 -22.44
CA LYS A 93 7.66 6.63 -22.10
C LYS A 93 6.84 6.22 -20.88
N ALA A 94 7.10 6.86 -19.74
CA ALA A 94 6.29 6.68 -18.55
C ALA A 94 4.87 7.12 -18.89
N ALA A 95 3.97 6.15 -19.08
CA ALA A 95 2.54 6.42 -19.13
C ALA A 95 2.15 6.96 -17.76
N SER A 96 2.02 8.29 -17.66
CA SER A 96 1.48 8.92 -16.47
C SER A 96 0.13 8.28 -16.16
N PRO A 97 -0.15 7.86 -14.91
CA PRO A 97 -1.51 7.49 -14.55
C PRO A 97 -2.37 8.74 -14.73
N ALA A 98 -3.35 8.65 -15.64
CA ALA A 98 -4.31 9.72 -15.86
C ALA A 98 -4.94 10.10 -14.51
N PRO A 99 -5.13 11.41 -14.21
CA PRO A 99 -5.83 11.80 -13.00
C PRO A 99 -7.25 11.19 -13.04
N PRO A 100 -7.78 10.71 -11.90
CA PRO A 100 -9.16 10.25 -11.86
C PRO A 100 -10.08 11.41 -12.28
N ALA A 101 -10.90 11.16 -13.29
CA ALA A 101 -11.87 12.13 -13.78
C ALA A 101 -12.76 12.62 -12.62
N PRO A 102 -13.11 13.93 -12.58
CA PRO A 102 -13.99 14.43 -11.54
C PRO A 102 -15.35 13.75 -11.63
N ALA A 103 -15.83 13.20 -10.51
CA ALA A 103 -17.17 12.67 -10.40
C ALA A 103 -18.18 13.81 -10.62
N THR A 104 -18.90 13.77 -11.74
CA THR A 104 -20.00 14.69 -11.99
C THR A 104 -21.15 14.38 -11.02
N PRO A 105 -21.69 15.37 -10.28
CA PRO A 105 -22.92 15.21 -9.51
C PRO A 105 -24.05 14.83 -10.46
N LYS A 106 -24.63 13.64 -10.25
CA LYS A 106 -25.80 13.18 -10.99
C LYS A 106 -27.05 13.70 -10.28
N ASP A 107 -27.33 14.98 -10.48
CA ASP A 107 -28.59 15.60 -10.06
C ASP A 107 -29.49 15.90 -11.27
N SER A 108 -30.71 15.37 -11.15
CA SER A 108 -31.97 15.76 -11.80
C SER A 108 -32.31 15.28 -13.22
N PRO A 109 -33.62 15.24 -13.56
CA PRO A 109 -34.81 15.63 -12.76
C PRO A 109 -35.52 14.50 -12.02
#